data_AF-A0A0L0DAL4-F1
#
_entry.id   AF-A0A0L0DAL4-F1
#
_cell.length_a   1.000
_cell.length_b   1.000
_cell.length_c   1.000
_cell.angle_alpha   90.00
_cell.angle_beta   90.00
_cell.angle_gamma   90.00
#
_symmetry.space_group_name_H-M   'P 1'
#
loop_
_entity.id
_entity.type
_entity.pdbx_description
1 polymer ?
#
loop_
_entity_poly.entity_id
_entity_poly.type
_entity_poly.pdbx_seq_one_letter_code
_entity_poly.pdbx_strand_id
1 'polypeptide(L)'
;MQSSYGAVVFFSVVISEAVRGLFHMLWAKIELRLLIEGMRPLDIYRRMGFATAAGLGYAAIHALASYGGLLYEGRGPGALFTPACPATSLFFINALSTLAFVLLNIVFMPVAFYGYHRSELRYPAAVAAIHLAASWSTLLFKAGGSCAGGVALLYAIVALAAALAFHVGRKVNMEQRMSVM
;
A
#
# COMPACT_ATOMS: atom_id res chain seq x y z
N MET A 1 -22.55 4.04 -18.41
CA MET A 1 -21.28 4.71 -18.02
C MET A 1 -20.18 3.68 -17.69
N GLN A 2 -19.84 2.75 -18.59
CA GLN A 2 -18.89 1.65 -18.28
C GLN A 2 -17.42 1.91 -18.66
N SER A 3 -17.12 2.99 -19.40
CA SER A 3 -15.82 3.21 -20.05
C SER A 3 -14.70 3.80 -19.18
N SER A 4 -14.96 4.25 -17.94
CA SER A 4 -14.00 5.09 -17.20
C SER A 4 -13.29 4.41 -16.01
N TYR A 5 -13.72 3.22 -15.60
CA TYR A 5 -13.19 2.60 -14.36
C TYR A 5 -11.68 2.33 -14.40
N GLY A 6 -11.14 1.87 -15.53
CA GLY A 6 -9.70 1.62 -15.67
C GLY A 6 -8.89 2.91 -15.58
N ALA A 7 -9.40 4.00 -16.17
CA ALA A 7 -8.76 5.32 -16.07
C ALA A 7 -8.77 5.83 -14.63
N VAL A 8 -9.90 5.73 -13.92
CA VAL A 8 -10.00 6.13 -12.51
C VAL A 8 -9.00 5.35 -11.65
N VAL A 9 -8.90 4.03 -11.85
CA VAL A 9 -7.92 3.18 -11.14
C VAL A 9 -6.49 3.60 -11.46
N PHE A 10 -6.18 3.85 -12.72
CA PHE A 10 -4.84 4.28 -13.12
C PHE A 10 -4.46 5.62 -12.48
N PHE A 11 -5.31 6.63 -12.61
CA PHE A 11 -5.04 7.96 -12.06
C PHE A 11 -5.01 7.98 -10.54
N SER A 12 -5.85 7.20 -9.85
CA SER A 12 -5.81 7.11 -8.40
C SER A 12 -4.50 6.51 -7.91
N VAL A 13 -3.97 5.49 -8.59
CA VAL A 13 -2.65 4.90 -8.28
C VAL A 13 -1.54 5.92 -8.55
N VAL A 14 -1.54 6.58 -9.72
CA VAL A 14 -0.53 7.61 -10.04
C VAL A 14 -0.50 8.72 -8.99
N ILE A 15 -1.67 9.22 -8.58
CA ILE A 15 -1.77 10.23 -7.51
C ILE A 15 -1.24 9.66 -6.20
N SER A 16 -1.64 8.44 -5.82
CA SER A 16 -1.19 7.81 -4.57
C SER A 16 0.33 7.64 -4.50
N GLU A 17 0.95 7.23 -5.61
CA GLU A 17 2.40 7.09 -5.72
C GLU A 17 3.11 8.45 -5.73
N ALA A 18 2.54 9.45 -6.42
CA ALA A 18 3.09 10.80 -6.44
C ALA A 18 3.09 11.43 -5.04
N VAL A 19 2.00 11.26 -4.27
CA VAL A 19 1.93 11.74 -2.88
C VAL A 19 2.93 10.99 -2.00
N ARG A 20 3.18 9.69 -2.25
CA ARG A 20 4.24 8.95 -1.56
C ARG A 20 5.63 9.54 -1.81
N GLY A 21 5.93 9.87 -3.07
CA GLY A 21 7.16 10.58 -3.43
C GLY A 21 7.26 11.96 -2.78
N LEU A 22 6.18 12.75 -2.80
CA LEU A 22 6.11 14.05 -2.14
C LEU A 22 6.35 13.93 -0.63
N PHE A 23 5.74 12.94 0.02
CA PHE A 23 5.93 12.68 1.45
C PHE A 23 7.40 12.38 1.77
N HIS A 24 8.07 11.57 0.94
CA HIS A 24 9.52 11.35 1.06
C HIS A 24 10.32 12.64 0.93
N MET A 25 10.02 13.49 -0.06
CA MET A 25 10.71 14.77 -0.25
C MET A 25 10.54 15.71 0.95
N LEU A 26 9.33 15.75 1.53
CA LEU A 26 9.06 16.52 2.74
C LEU A 26 9.83 15.96 3.94
N TRP A 27 9.85 14.64 4.09
CA TRP A 27 10.61 13.98 5.15
C TRP A 27 12.11 14.26 5.05
N ALA A 28 12.69 14.20 3.84
CA ALA A 28 14.09 14.51 3.60
C ALA A 28 14.43 15.97 3.99
N LYS A 29 13.52 16.92 3.76
CA LYS A 29 13.67 18.31 4.20
C LYS A 29 13.64 18.45 5.72
N ILE A 30 12.74 17.73 6.40
CA ILE A 30 12.66 17.73 7.87
C ILE A 30 13.96 17.18 8.45
N GLU A 31 14.45 16.09 7.91
CA GLU A 31 15.70 15.49 8.37
C GLU A 31 16.91 16.42 8.20
N LEU A 32 17.00 17.13 7.07
CA LEU A 32 18.03 18.14 6.87
C LEU A 32 17.95 19.25 7.94
N ARG A 33 16.75 19.68 8.32
CA ARG A 33 16.57 20.69 9.38
C ARG A 33 17.02 20.16 10.73
N LEU A 34 16.66 18.92 11.07
CA LEU A 34 17.10 18.29 12.31
C LEU A 34 18.63 18.20 12.39
N LEU A 35 19.30 17.91 11.26
CA LEU A 35 20.76 17.91 11.18
C LEU A 35 21.36 19.30 11.42
N ILE A 36 20.77 20.35 10.82
CA ILE A 36 21.22 21.74 11.02
C ILE A 36 21.05 22.17 12.48
N GLU A 37 20.01 21.69 13.16
CA GLU A 37 19.77 21.92 14.61
C GLU A 37 20.72 21.11 15.52
N GLY A 38 21.66 20.35 14.96
CA GLY A 38 22.66 19.60 15.71
C GLY A 38 22.20 18.21 16.18
N MET A 39 21.05 17.71 15.69
CA MET A 39 20.64 16.33 15.95
C MET A 39 21.53 15.36 15.17
N ARG A 40 21.72 14.16 15.73
CA ARG A 40 22.48 13.08 15.07
C ARG A 40 21.73 12.61 13.81
N PRO A 41 22.45 12.22 12.73
CA PRO A 41 21.83 11.65 11.55
C PRO A 41 21.01 10.41 11.90
N LEU A 42 19.86 10.24 11.25
CA LEU A 42 19.05 9.04 11.45
C LEU A 42 19.70 7.85 10.75
N ASP A 43 19.93 6.79 11.53
CA ASP A 43 20.32 5.48 11.00
C ASP A 43 19.26 4.94 10.03
N ILE A 44 19.69 4.10 9.09
CA ILE A 44 18.80 3.49 8.10
C ILE A 44 17.64 2.73 8.75
N TYR A 45 17.91 2.05 9.87
CA TYR A 45 16.89 1.32 10.62
C TYR A 45 15.78 2.24 11.15
N ARG A 46 16.15 3.39 11.73
CA ARG A 46 15.18 4.38 12.25
C ARG A 46 14.35 4.99 11.13
N ARG A 47 14.98 5.30 9.99
CA ARG A 47 14.29 5.80 8.78
C ARG A 47 13.23 4.81 8.32
N MET A 48 13.53 3.52 8.30
CA MET A 48 12.56 2.47 7.94
C MET A 48 11.42 2.35 8.96
N GLY A 49 11.70 2.58 10.25
CA GLY A 49 10.67 2.66 11.29
C GLY A 49 9.67 3.78 11.01
N PHE A 50 10.16 4.99 10.72
CA PHE A 50 9.31 6.13 10.34
C PHE A 50 8.55 5.88 9.04
N ALA A 51 9.19 5.27 8.04
CA ALA A 51 8.53 4.89 6.80
C ALA A 51 7.39 3.89 7.05
N THR A 52 7.60 2.88 7.89
CA THR A 52 6.54 1.92 8.26
C THR A 52 5.37 2.61 8.96
N ALA A 53 5.66 3.53 9.89
CA ALA A 53 4.62 4.32 10.57
C ALA A 53 3.84 5.22 9.59
N ALA A 54 4.51 5.83 8.62
CA ALA A 54 3.86 6.60 7.56
C ALA A 54 2.99 5.69 6.66
N GLY A 55 3.45 4.47 6.36
CA GLY A 55 2.70 3.46 5.62
C GLY A 55 1.41 3.06 6.34
N LEU A 56 1.45 2.94 7.67
CA LEU A 56 0.26 2.71 8.50
C LEU A 56 -0.74 3.88 8.41
N GLY A 57 -0.26 5.12 8.39
CA GLY A 57 -1.10 6.30 8.16
C GLY A 57 -1.82 6.25 6.81
N TYR A 58 -1.09 5.96 5.72
CA TYR A 58 -1.67 5.76 4.40
C TYR A 58 -2.73 4.66 4.39
N ALA A 59 -2.40 3.52 5.00
CA ALA A 59 -3.30 2.38 5.12
C ALA A 59 -4.59 2.74 5.86
N ALA A 60 -4.51 3.50 6.95
CA ALA A 60 -5.67 3.89 7.75
C ALA A 60 -6.65 4.78 6.96
N ILE A 61 -6.15 5.82 6.27
CA ILE A 61 -7.00 6.69 5.44
C ILE A 61 -7.58 5.92 4.26
N HIS A 62 -6.80 5.05 3.62
CA HIS A 62 -7.31 4.18 2.56
C HIS A 62 -8.43 3.26 3.06
N ALA A 63 -8.26 2.64 4.23
CA ALA A 63 -9.28 1.77 4.82
C ALA A 63 -10.57 2.52 5.15
N LEU A 64 -10.44 3.71 5.75
CA LEU A 64 -11.59 4.57 6.06
C LEU A 64 -12.35 4.97 4.79
N ALA A 65 -11.63 5.39 3.74
CA ALA A 65 -12.23 5.81 2.48
C ALA A 65 -12.87 4.65 1.70
N SER A 66 -12.26 3.45 1.73
CA SER A 66 -12.72 2.30 0.96
C SER A 66 -13.83 1.50 1.64
N TYR A 67 -13.83 1.39 2.97
CA TYR A 67 -14.73 0.51 3.70
C TYR A 67 -15.54 1.19 4.79
N GLY A 68 -15.18 2.41 5.23
CA GLY A 68 -15.82 3.09 6.36
C GLY A 68 -17.34 3.25 6.20
N GLY A 69 -17.78 3.74 5.03
CA GLY A 69 -19.21 3.88 4.73
C GLY A 69 -19.93 2.53 4.64
N LEU A 70 -19.34 1.55 3.96
CA LEU A 70 -19.93 0.22 3.81
C LEU A 70 -20.05 -0.50 5.16
N LEU A 71 -19.07 -0.32 6.05
CA LEU A 71 -19.08 -0.88 7.39
C LEU A 71 -20.22 -0.28 8.24
N TYR A 72 -20.58 0.99 8.01
CA TYR A 72 -21.72 1.61 8.67
C TYR A 72 -23.04 0.93 8.28
N GLU A 73 -23.24 0.71 6.97
CA GLU A 73 -24.42 0.05 6.41
C GLU A 73 -24.55 -1.42 6.84
N GLY A 74 -23.42 -2.09 7.09
CA GLY A 74 -23.38 -3.49 7.53
C GLY A 74 -23.96 -3.77 8.92
N ARG A 75 -24.45 -2.74 9.65
CA ARG A 75 -25.13 -2.92 10.95
C ARG A 75 -26.59 -3.35 10.82
N GLY A 76 -27.19 -3.20 9.63
CA GLY A 76 -28.55 -3.64 9.38
C GLY A 76 -28.66 -5.17 9.32
N PRO A 77 -29.88 -5.75 9.43
CA PRO A 77 -30.09 -7.19 9.34
C PRO A 77 -29.95 -7.73 7.89
N GLY A 78 -29.85 -6.84 6.90
CA GLY A 78 -29.72 -7.20 5.49
C GLY A 78 -28.28 -7.44 5.05
N ALA A 79 -28.08 -8.32 4.08
CA ALA A 79 -26.80 -8.54 3.42
C ALA A 79 -26.83 -8.07 1.97
N LEU A 80 -25.74 -7.44 1.52
CA LEU A 80 -25.56 -7.02 0.13
C LEU A 80 -24.84 -8.10 -0.65
N PHE A 81 -25.36 -8.45 -1.82
CA PHE A 81 -24.77 -9.43 -2.73
C PHE A 81 -24.64 -8.84 -4.13
N THR A 82 -23.73 -9.40 -4.91
CA THR A 82 -23.52 -9.05 -6.32
C THR A 82 -23.68 -10.29 -7.19
N PRO A 83 -24.13 -10.18 -8.45
CA PRO A 83 -24.18 -11.31 -9.37
C PRO A 83 -22.83 -12.05 -9.55
N ALA A 84 -21.70 -11.36 -9.32
CA ALA A 84 -20.38 -11.99 -9.35
C ALA A 84 -20.11 -12.91 -8.14
N CYS A 85 -20.87 -12.76 -7.05
CA CYS A 85 -20.67 -13.39 -5.74
C CYS A 85 -22.00 -13.68 -5.04
N PRO A 86 -22.85 -14.57 -5.59
CA PRO A 86 -24.17 -14.82 -5.01
C PRO A 86 -24.09 -15.48 -3.62
N ALA A 87 -22.99 -16.20 -3.33
CA ALA A 87 -22.81 -16.96 -2.10
C ALA A 87 -22.03 -16.20 -1.00
N THR A 88 -21.56 -14.97 -1.26
CA THR A 88 -20.69 -14.26 -0.32
C THR A 88 -21.07 -12.79 -0.25
N SER A 89 -21.21 -12.26 0.97
CA SER A 89 -21.63 -10.88 1.16
C SER A 89 -20.57 -9.91 0.65
N LEU A 90 -21.04 -8.80 0.09
CA LEU A 90 -20.19 -7.70 -0.36
C LEU A 90 -19.42 -7.06 0.81
N PHE A 91 -19.99 -7.08 2.03
CA PHE A 91 -19.31 -6.66 3.24
C PHE A 91 -18.03 -7.48 3.48
N PHE A 92 -18.11 -8.80 3.36
CA PHE A 92 -16.95 -9.68 3.57
C PHE A 92 -15.89 -9.50 2.49
N ILE A 93 -16.29 -9.44 1.21
CA ILE A 93 -15.35 -9.22 0.09
C ILE A 93 -14.63 -7.88 0.20
N ASN A 94 -15.35 -6.82 0.56
CA ASN A 94 -14.74 -5.50 0.76
C ASN A 94 -13.86 -5.45 2.01
N ALA A 95 -14.22 -6.13 3.10
CA ALA A 95 -13.36 -6.23 4.28
C ALA A 95 -12.01 -6.89 3.94
N LEU A 96 -12.03 -8.01 3.21
CA LEU A 96 -10.82 -8.71 2.75
C LEU A 96 -9.99 -7.84 1.79
N SER A 97 -10.65 -7.17 0.85
CA SER A 97 -9.98 -6.27 -0.10
C SER A 97 -9.31 -5.10 0.62
N THR A 98 -10.01 -4.46 1.54
CA THR A 98 -9.47 -3.35 2.35
C THR A 98 -8.30 -3.82 3.21
N LEU A 99 -8.39 -4.98 3.86
CA LEU A 99 -7.28 -5.55 4.61
C LEU A 99 -6.05 -5.79 3.73
N ALA A 100 -6.24 -6.33 2.53
CA ALA A 100 -5.14 -6.52 1.58
C ALA A 100 -4.46 -5.19 1.22
N PHE A 101 -5.21 -4.13 0.92
CA PHE A 101 -4.63 -2.81 0.64
C PHE A 101 -3.99 -2.15 1.87
N VAL A 102 -4.49 -2.41 3.08
CA VAL A 102 -3.84 -1.99 4.32
C VAL A 102 -2.46 -2.60 4.43
N LEU A 103 -2.35 -3.92 4.25
CA LEU A 103 -1.08 -4.64 4.29
C LEU A 103 -0.12 -4.12 3.20
N LEU A 104 -0.59 -3.93 1.97
CA LEU A 104 0.19 -3.37 0.86
C LEU A 104 0.76 -1.99 1.22
N ASN A 105 -0.06 -1.06 1.71
CA ASN A 105 0.39 0.29 2.03
C ASN A 105 1.44 0.32 3.15
N ILE A 106 1.30 -0.55 4.15
CA ILE A 106 2.29 -0.70 5.23
C ILE A 106 3.64 -1.16 4.67
N VAL A 107 3.65 -2.15 3.77
CA VAL A 107 4.92 -2.71 3.23
C VAL A 107 5.51 -1.89 2.08
N PHE A 108 4.69 -1.17 1.32
CA PHE A 108 5.13 -0.33 0.22
C PHE A 108 5.97 0.86 0.69
N MET A 109 5.59 1.48 1.80
CA MET A 109 6.26 2.68 2.29
C MET A 109 7.76 2.46 2.59
N PRO A 110 8.18 1.47 3.42
CA PRO A 110 9.59 1.22 3.66
C PRO A 110 10.36 0.79 2.40
N VAL A 111 9.74 0.03 1.49
CA VAL A 111 10.38 -0.37 0.22
C VAL A 111 10.64 0.85 -0.67
N ALA A 112 9.65 1.72 -0.85
CA ALA A 112 9.79 2.94 -1.64
C ALA A 112 10.83 3.89 -1.01
N PHE A 113 10.79 4.09 0.31
CA PHE A 113 11.76 4.91 1.03
C PHE A 113 13.18 4.40 0.92
N TYR A 114 13.39 3.07 0.99
CA TYR A 114 14.69 2.45 0.77
C TYR A 114 15.26 2.82 -0.61
N GLY A 115 14.43 2.75 -1.65
CA GLY A 115 14.82 3.14 -3.01
C GLY A 115 15.11 4.62 -3.15
N TYR A 116 14.22 5.48 -2.65
CA TYR A 116 14.41 6.93 -2.73
C TYR A 116 15.69 7.39 -2.04
N HIS A 117 15.98 6.86 -0.84
CA HIS A 117 17.19 7.19 -0.10
C HIS A 117 18.48 6.84 -0.86
N ARG A 118 18.44 5.76 -1.64
CA ARG A 118 19.57 5.31 -2.48
C ARG A 118 19.58 5.88 -3.88
N SER A 119 18.59 6.71 -4.24
CA SER A 119 18.34 7.10 -5.63
C SER A 119 18.18 5.91 -6.58
N GLU A 120 17.73 4.77 -6.04
CA GLU A 120 17.47 3.55 -6.78
C GLU A 120 15.99 3.44 -7.14
N LEU A 121 15.62 3.99 -8.29
CA LEU A 121 14.23 4.06 -8.74
C LEU A 121 13.56 2.69 -8.97
N ARG A 122 14.33 1.60 -9.07
CA ARG A 122 13.79 0.24 -9.22
C ARG A 122 12.81 -0.16 -8.12
N TYR A 123 13.04 0.30 -6.88
CA TYR A 123 12.18 -0.03 -5.75
C TYR A 123 10.84 0.73 -5.76
N PRO A 124 10.80 2.07 -5.86
CA PRO A 124 9.54 2.79 -5.99
C PRO A 124 8.81 2.45 -7.29
N ALA A 125 9.52 2.16 -8.40
CA ALA A 125 8.89 1.69 -9.62
C ALA A 125 8.22 0.31 -9.44
N ALA A 126 8.87 -0.63 -8.74
CA ALA A 126 8.27 -1.92 -8.41
C ALA A 126 7.03 -1.75 -7.50
N VAL A 127 7.10 -0.88 -6.50
CA VAL A 127 5.94 -0.55 -5.64
C VAL A 127 4.78 -0.01 -6.47
N ALA A 128 5.03 0.95 -7.36
CA ALA A 128 4.00 1.52 -8.23
C ALA A 128 3.38 0.46 -9.16
N ALA A 129 4.20 -0.43 -9.74
CA ALA A 129 3.73 -1.51 -10.60
C ALA A 129 2.87 -2.53 -9.84
N ILE A 130 3.30 -2.94 -8.64
CA ILE A 130 2.54 -3.86 -7.78
C ILE A 130 1.24 -3.21 -7.31
N HIS A 131 1.28 -1.92 -6.95
CA HIS A 131 0.07 -1.17 -6.56
C HIS A 131 -0.92 -1.10 -7.72
N LEU A 132 -0.46 -0.80 -8.93
CA LEU A 132 -1.31 -0.79 -10.11
C LEU A 132 -1.91 -2.17 -10.38
N ALA A 133 -1.12 -3.24 -10.28
CA ALA A 133 -1.58 -4.61 -10.45
C ALA A 133 -2.66 -5.00 -9.42
N ALA A 134 -2.45 -4.67 -8.14
CA ALA A 134 -3.42 -4.89 -7.06
C ALA A 134 -4.72 -4.09 -7.30
N SER A 135 -4.61 -2.83 -7.68
CA SER A 135 -5.76 -1.97 -7.96
C SER A 135 -6.52 -2.45 -9.19
N TRP A 136 -5.83 -2.93 -10.23
CA TRP A 136 -6.46 -3.48 -11.42
C TRP A 136 -7.15 -4.82 -11.16
N SER A 137 -6.61 -5.66 -10.27
CA SER A 137 -7.24 -6.94 -9.92
C SER A 137 -8.61 -6.76 -9.26
N THR A 138 -8.87 -5.61 -8.63
CA THR A 138 -10.21 -5.30 -8.08
C THR A 138 -11.29 -5.17 -9.16
N LEU A 139 -10.93 -4.94 -10.42
CA LEU A 139 -11.89 -4.90 -11.53
C LEU A 139 -12.53 -6.28 -11.79
N LEU A 140 -11.92 -7.37 -11.30
CA LEU A 140 -12.49 -8.72 -11.34
C LEU A 140 -13.73 -8.88 -10.45
N PHE A 141 -14.02 -7.92 -9.56
CA PHE A 141 -15.22 -7.91 -8.72
C PHE A 141 -16.48 -7.44 -9.45
N LYS A 142 -16.37 -7.02 -10.72
CA LYS A 142 -17.50 -6.57 -11.54
C LYS A 142 -18.40 -7.71 -12.00
N ALA A 143 -19.61 -7.36 -12.43
CA ALA A 143 -20.55 -8.29 -13.06
C ALA A 143 -19.88 -9.01 -14.25
N GLY A 144 -19.91 -10.36 -14.24
CA GLY A 144 -19.20 -11.22 -15.19
C GLY A 144 -17.79 -11.66 -14.76
N GLY A 145 -17.29 -11.17 -13.62
CA GLY A 145 -16.02 -11.58 -13.02
C GLY A 145 -16.18 -12.64 -11.91
N SER A 146 -15.15 -12.77 -11.07
CA SER A 146 -15.13 -13.70 -9.93
C SER A 146 -14.52 -13.02 -8.71
N CYS A 147 -15.26 -12.91 -7.60
CA CYS A 147 -14.67 -12.43 -6.35
C CYS A 147 -13.71 -13.41 -5.72
N ALA A 148 -13.95 -14.72 -5.82
CA ALA A 148 -13.01 -15.70 -5.30
C ALA A 148 -11.66 -15.56 -6.01
N GLY A 149 -11.68 -15.48 -7.35
CA GLY A 149 -10.48 -15.24 -8.15
C GLY A 149 -9.84 -13.88 -7.88
N GLY A 150 -10.63 -12.81 -7.78
CA GLY A 150 -10.13 -11.46 -7.51
C GLY A 150 -9.49 -11.32 -6.12
N VAL A 151 -10.10 -11.89 -5.08
CA VAL A 151 -9.56 -11.89 -3.72
C VAL A 151 -8.30 -12.76 -3.66
N ALA A 152 -8.32 -13.97 -4.23
CA ALA A 152 -7.16 -14.84 -4.26
C ALA A 152 -5.96 -14.18 -4.97
N LEU A 153 -6.20 -13.54 -6.14
CA LEU A 153 -5.18 -12.80 -6.86
C LEU A 153 -4.64 -11.61 -6.04
N LEU A 154 -5.52 -10.86 -5.39
CA LEU A 154 -5.12 -9.73 -4.55
C LEU A 154 -4.21 -10.17 -3.39
N TYR A 155 -4.54 -11.28 -2.72
CA TYR A 155 -3.69 -11.83 -1.65
C TYR A 155 -2.39 -12.45 -2.17
N ALA A 156 -2.36 -13.01 -3.38
CA ALA A 156 -1.12 -13.41 -4.03
C ALA A 156 -0.20 -12.20 -4.27
N ILE A 157 -0.76 -11.07 -4.70
CA ILE A 157 -0.02 -9.81 -4.86
C ILE A 157 0.48 -9.29 -3.50
N VAL A 158 -0.33 -9.38 -2.43
CA VAL A 158 0.12 -9.05 -1.06
C VAL A 158 1.32 -9.91 -0.65
N ALA A 159 1.28 -11.21 -0.91
CA ALA A 159 2.39 -12.10 -0.58
C ALA A 159 3.69 -11.73 -1.33
N LEU A 160 3.58 -11.37 -2.62
CA LEU A 160 4.71 -10.88 -3.42
C LEU A 160 5.27 -9.56 -2.87
N ALA A 161 4.40 -8.61 -2.51
CA ALA A 161 4.80 -7.34 -1.91
C ALA A 161 5.49 -7.54 -0.55
N ALA A 162 4.96 -8.43 0.28
CA ALA A 162 5.54 -8.79 1.57
C ALA A 162 6.91 -9.46 1.40
N ALA A 163 7.07 -10.34 0.41
CA ALA A 163 8.36 -10.96 0.09
C ALA A 163 9.40 -9.91 -0.35
N LEU A 164 9.00 -8.94 -1.19
CA LEU A 164 9.87 -7.81 -1.57
C LEU A 164 10.26 -6.97 -0.36
N ALA A 165 9.31 -6.64 0.52
CA ALA A 165 9.58 -5.89 1.74
C ALA A 165 10.50 -6.65 2.71
N PHE A 166 10.32 -7.96 2.84
CA PHE A 166 11.22 -8.81 3.61
C PHE A 166 12.64 -8.83 3.02
N HIS A 167 12.77 -8.92 1.70
CA HIS A 167 14.07 -8.83 1.02
C HIS A 167 14.76 -7.49 1.30
N VAL A 168 14.03 -6.37 1.22
CA VAL A 168 14.56 -5.04 1.57
C VAL A 168 14.93 -4.96 3.05
N GLY A 169 14.08 -5.48 3.95
CA GLY A 169 14.35 -5.51 5.39
C GLY A 169 15.63 -6.29 5.73
N ARG A 170 15.91 -7.39 5.03
CA ARG A 170 17.19 -8.12 5.17
C ARG A 170 18.38 -7.27 4.77
N LYS A 171 18.29 -6.51 3.67
CA LYS A 171 19.37 -5.60 3.25
C LYS A 171 19.61 -4.50 4.28
N VAL A 172 18.55 -3.87 4.77
CA VAL A 172 18.63 -2.84 5.83
C VAL A 172 19.31 -3.38 7.09
N ASN A 173 18.96 -4.61 7.50
CA ASN A 173 19.58 -5.24 8.68
C ASN A 173 21.07 -5.53 8.47
N MET A 174 21.49 -5.94 7.27
CA MET A 174 22.90 -6.14 6.96
C MET A 174 23.68 -4.82 7.00
N GLU A 175 23.11 -3.76 6.43
CA GLU A 175 23.69 -2.41 6.42
C GLU A 175 23.86 -1.85 7.83
N GLN A 176 22.85 -2.01 8.69
CA GLN A 176 22.92 -1.57 10.08
C GLN A 176 24.02 -2.31 10.87
N ARG A 177 24.29 -3.58 10.55
CA ARG A 177 25.38 -4.33 11.20
C ARG A 177 26.75 -3.80 10.80
N MET A 178 26.92 -3.44 9.53
CA MET A 178 28.19 -2.87 9.03
C MET A 178 28.48 -1.48 9.59
N SER A 179 27.46 -0.68 9.94
CA SER A 179 27.66 0.66 10.51
C SER A 179 28.00 0.65 12.01
N VAL A 180 27.87 -0.49 12.69
CA VAL A 180 28.11 -0.64 14.14
C VAL A 180 29.44 -1.36 14.43
N MET A 181 30.05 -2.00 13.43
CA MET A 181 31.40 -2.60 13.50
C MET A 181 32.46 -1.56 13.15
#